data_AF-Q5ZWG5-F1
#
_entry.id   AF-Q5ZWG5-F1
#
_cell.length_a   1.000
_cell.length_b   1.000
_cell.length_c   1.000
_cell.angle_alpha   90.00
_cell.angle_beta   90.00
_cell.angle_gamma   90.00
#
_symmetry.space_group_name_H-M   'P 1'
#
loop_
_entity.id
_entity.type
_entity.pdbx_description
1 polymer ?
#
loop_
_entity_poly.entity_id
_entity_poly.type
_entity_poly.pdbx_seq_one_letter_code
_entity_poly.pdbx_strand_id
1 'polypeptide(L)'
;MTTPLFPKNDGFVTIRQGKTGDCYLLATLDCILNSGPEGYAAIKSLFKETKDGIEVRFKSSDLSQNLQKDKLQGKYKYHYDPINNQDVFFIDKKKIQEIDQTTDGVKSNSLAIKILERLSSYYLASDWNPNLPLASIVAHNGSKGSKRHNETSTKFVGQLLGFMAHDTRDIHEIIRFKTTAPQEPVYISIKYGEVDSNGVRHGRHALRLDRIIPNPKSAGGYDFVLVNPWNNQLKETYSLDEIQQRKCRFSIFSTKPYKNDLKPYEHDLKEKLFKVYQKLGKKIFDNDKLYQMILKMSEVNGKLLDLRTISKCVKLYERISGFPNLFAALSLSEQKAMISYVDLESKPTKFIRSFLSAAPTARSAVFEHLDLTKYYVNKISQYPIESVNFDDSIESVNKYKESVISELQKIKGHALAQKKYTQLDSAIIEKAFAEKLREVDALLRFGLFFKPQNIDLNQGLNVEPNQDLNIDLNQALNVEPDQELNIDPDQRIDLNQGIDINRYRALFSKPVNINPNQGLNIDLNQALNVEPDQELNIDPDQRIDLNQGIDINRYRFGLFSKPTNINPNQELDIDLNQKLNLETKTKN
;
A
#
# COMPACT_ATOMS: atom_id res chain seq x y z
N MET A 1 7.08 40.98 7.70
CA MET A 1 5.85 40.30 7.23
C MET A 1 5.22 39.61 8.42
N THR A 2 3.92 39.81 8.64
CA THR A 2 3.16 39.11 9.68
C THR A 2 3.10 37.62 9.34
N THR A 3 3.31 36.75 10.33
CA THR A 3 3.23 35.30 10.12
C THR A 3 1.78 34.94 9.74
N PRO A 4 1.55 34.18 8.66
CA PRO A 4 0.20 33.78 8.30
C PRO A 4 -0.37 32.79 9.33
N LEU A 5 -1.71 32.64 9.39
CA LEU A 5 -2.34 31.67 10.28
C LEU A 5 -1.82 30.25 10.01
N PHE A 6 -1.80 29.88 8.73
CA PHE A 6 -1.19 28.66 8.21
C PHE A 6 -0.32 28.99 6.99
N PRO A 7 0.73 28.21 6.69
CA PRO A 7 1.50 28.34 5.46
C PRO A 7 0.63 28.27 4.20
N LYS A 8 1.05 28.96 3.13
CA LYS A 8 0.37 28.91 1.83
C LYS A 8 0.34 27.48 1.28
N ASN A 9 -0.74 27.13 0.59
CA ASN A 9 -0.96 25.82 -0.03
C ASN A 9 -0.83 24.64 0.95
N ASP A 10 -1.21 24.85 2.21
CA ASP A 10 -1.09 23.87 3.29
C ASP A 10 0.33 23.28 3.39
N GLY A 11 1.33 24.15 3.18
CA GLY A 11 2.75 23.80 3.24
C GLY A 11 3.23 23.41 4.64
N PHE A 12 4.45 22.88 4.70
CA PHE A 12 5.06 22.39 5.93
C PHE A 12 5.09 23.45 7.05
N VAL A 13 4.59 23.08 8.22
CA VAL A 13 4.61 23.93 9.42
C VAL A 13 5.92 23.71 10.17
N THR A 14 6.72 24.75 10.30
CA THR A 14 7.98 24.69 11.06
C THR A 14 7.71 24.96 12.54
N ILE A 15 8.37 24.20 13.41
CA ILE A 15 8.28 24.35 14.87
C ILE A 15 9.70 24.38 15.42
N ARG A 16 10.00 25.44 16.18
CA ARG A 16 11.18 25.56 17.04
C ARG A 16 10.71 25.95 18.43
N GLN A 17 10.73 24.99 19.34
CA GLN A 17 10.34 25.17 20.73
C GLN A 17 11.14 26.30 21.40
N GLY A 18 10.46 27.07 22.25
CA GLY A 18 11.08 28.07 23.11
C GLY A 18 11.83 27.44 24.30
N LYS A 19 12.04 28.21 25.36
CA LYS A 19 12.72 27.75 26.59
C LYS A 19 11.77 27.09 27.61
N THR A 20 10.59 26.67 27.17
CA THR A 20 9.52 26.16 28.05
C THR A 20 9.19 24.70 27.81
N GLY A 21 8.49 24.06 28.76
CA GLY A 21 8.21 22.63 28.79
C GLY A 21 6.97 22.17 28.02
N ASP A 22 6.68 22.76 26.87
CA ASP A 22 5.49 22.52 26.02
C ASP A 22 5.71 21.41 24.96
N CYS A 23 6.82 20.66 25.04
CA CYS A 23 7.20 19.66 24.04
C CYS A 23 6.11 18.62 23.72
N TYR A 24 5.25 18.26 24.68
CA TYR A 24 4.13 17.35 24.44
C TYR A 24 3.06 17.94 23.53
N LEU A 25 2.75 19.23 23.68
CA LEU A 25 1.83 19.94 22.80
C LEU A 25 2.45 20.06 21.41
N LEU A 26 3.68 20.54 21.33
CA LEU A 26 4.37 20.78 20.05
C LEU A 26 4.62 19.50 19.26
N ALA A 27 5.07 18.42 19.92
CA ALA A 27 5.24 17.13 19.26
C ALA A 27 3.90 16.58 18.77
N THR A 28 2.81 16.76 19.53
CA THR A 28 1.47 16.34 19.11
C THR A 28 0.99 17.13 17.89
N LEU A 29 1.15 18.46 17.89
CA LEU A 29 0.82 19.30 16.74
C LEU A 29 1.64 18.89 15.51
N ASP A 30 2.95 18.68 15.68
CA ASP A 30 3.82 18.20 14.60
C ASP A 30 3.35 16.83 14.07
N CYS A 31 2.94 15.91 14.94
CA CYS A 31 2.38 14.61 14.54
C CYS A 31 1.12 14.76 13.68
N ILE A 32 0.14 15.54 14.14
CA ILE A 32 -1.17 15.65 13.48
C ILE A 32 -1.06 16.44 12.18
N LEU A 33 -0.24 17.50 12.14
CA LEU A 33 -0.04 18.28 10.92
C LEU A 33 0.69 17.48 9.83
N ASN A 34 1.51 16.49 10.23
CA ASN A 34 2.22 15.60 9.30
C ASN A 34 1.53 14.25 9.07
N SER A 35 0.31 14.02 9.59
CA SER A 35 -0.39 12.74 9.43
C SER A 35 -1.19 12.60 8.13
N GLY A 36 -1.10 13.59 7.24
CA GLY A 36 -1.87 13.67 6.00
C GLY A 36 -2.86 14.84 5.96
N PRO A 37 -3.59 15.00 4.84
CA PRO A 37 -4.51 16.13 4.62
C PRO A 37 -5.58 16.28 5.69
N GLU A 38 -6.07 15.17 6.24
CA GLU A 38 -7.14 15.15 7.25
C GLU A 38 -6.68 15.76 8.58
N GLY A 39 -5.46 15.41 9.03
CA GLY A 39 -4.90 15.95 10.26
C GLY A 39 -4.66 17.46 10.16
N TYR A 40 -4.12 17.90 9.02
CA TYR A 40 -3.94 19.33 8.74
C TYR A 40 -5.28 20.08 8.72
N ALA A 41 -6.27 19.55 8.00
CA ALA A 41 -7.61 20.13 7.92
C ALA A 41 -8.28 20.19 9.30
N ALA A 42 -8.10 19.17 10.15
CA ALA A 42 -8.66 19.13 11.49
C ALA A 42 -8.07 20.24 12.38
N ILE A 43 -6.75 20.44 12.38
CA ILE A 43 -6.14 21.56 13.13
C ILE A 43 -6.58 22.91 12.55
N LYS A 44 -6.64 23.04 11.22
CA LYS A 44 -7.10 24.25 10.54
C LYS A 44 -8.56 24.60 10.89
N SER A 45 -9.42 23.60 11.05
CA SER A 45 -10.83 23.78 11.39
C SER A 45 -11.10 24.40 12.76
N LEU A 46 -10.10 24.38 13.66
CA LEU A 46 -10.18 25.05 14.96
C LEU A 46 -10.22 26.58 14.81
N PHE A 47 -9.82 27.12 13.66
CA PHE A 47 -9.65 28.56 13.46
C PHE A 47 -10.59 29.13 12.41
N LYS A 48 -10.99 30.38 12.63
CA LYS A 48 -11.70 31.19 11.65
C LYS A 48 -11.14 32.61 11.65
N GLU A 49 -10.55 33.02 10.53
CA GLU A 49 -10.13 34.40 10.34
C GLU A 49 -11.35 35.30 10.10
N THR A 50 -11.33 36.48 10.71
CA THR A 50 -12.36 37.51 10.57
C THR A 50 -11.70 38.85 10.25
N LYS A 51 -12.51 39.84 9.84
CA LYS A 51 -12.01 41.20 9.60
C LYS A 51 -11.37 41.85 10.84
N ASP A 52 -11.74 41.42 12.04
CA ASP A 52 -11.37 42.06 13.32
C ASP A 52 -10.34 41.25 14.13
N GLY A 53 -10.06 40.01 13.73
CA GLY A 53 -9.21 39.10 14.50
C GLY A 53 -9.41 37.63 14.10
N ILE A 54 -9.08 36.73 15.02
CA ILE A 54 -9.17 35.28 14.83
C ILE A 54 -10.08 34.68 15.88
N GLU A 55 -11.05 33.86 15.46
CA GLU A 55 -11.77 32.96 16.35
C GLU A 55 -11.05 31.62 16.44
N VAL A 56 -10.94 31.08 17.65
CA VAL A 56 -10.46 29.72 17.94
C VAL A 56 -11.55 28.95 18.66
N ARG A 57 -11.85 27.75 18.19
CA ARG A 57 -12.97 26.92 18.66
C ARG A 57 -12.45 25.57 19.11
N PHE A 58 -12.58 25.27 20.40
CA PHE A 58 -12.30 23.94 20.94
C PHE A 58 -13.61 23.21 21.22
N LYS A 59 -13.62 21.88 21.03
CA LYS A 59 -14.76 21.08 21.46
C LYS A 59 -14.82 21.09 22.99
N SER A 60 -15.96 21.44 23.55
CA SER A 60 -16.14 21.41 25.00
C SER A 60 -16.17 19.95 25.49
N SER A 61 -15.45 19.70 26.59
CA SER A 61 -15.30 18.38 27.21
C SER A 61 -15.07 18.54 28.72
N ASP A 62 -14.80 17.45 29.44
CA ASP A 62 -14.41 17.52 30.87
C ASP A 62 -13.22 18.47 31.11
N LEU A 63 -12.35 18.64 30.11
CA LEU A 63 -11.23 19.57 30.18
C LEU A 63 -11.69 21.03 30.34
N SER A 64 -12.86 21.40 29.82
CA SER A 64 -13.44 22.74 29.93
C SER A 64 -13.77 23.15 31.37
N GLN A 65 -13.88 22.20 32.30
CA GLN A 65 -14.01 22.48 33.73
C GLN A 65 -12.75 23.14 34.31
N ASN A 66 -11.58 22.89 33.71
CA ASN A 66 -10.31 23.49 34.12
C ASN A 66 -10.05 24.85 33.45
N LEU A 67 -10.98 25.37 32.64
CA LEU A 67 -10.79 26.64 31.95
C LEU A 67 -10.72 27.79 32.96
N GLN A 68 -9.55 28.41 33.09
CA GLN A 68 -9.26 29.50 34.02
C GLN A 68 -9.76 30.84 33.45
N LYS A 69 -11.09 31.02 33.45
CA LYS A 69 -11.79 32.15 32.79
C LYS A 69 -11.40 33.52 33.32
N ASP A 70 -11.10 33.62 34.61
CA ASP A 70 -10.63 34.82 35.29
C ASP A 70 -9.35 35.40 34.64
N LYS A 71 -8.50 34.53 34.09
CA LYS A 71 -7.21 34.93 33.50
C LYS A 71 -7.30 35.38 32.05
N LEU A 72 -8.47 35.23 31.42
CA LEU A 72 -8.73 35.64 30.04
C LEU A 72 -8.98 37.14 29.93
N GLN A 73 -9.37 37.79 31.04
CA GLN A 73 -9.76 39.19 31.07
C GLN A 73 -8.65 40.09 30.49
N GLY A 74 -9.04 40.97 29.57
CA GLY A 74 -8.12 41.89 28.88
C GLY A 74 -7.20 41.23 27.84
N LYS A 75 -7.29 39.90 27.63
CA LYS A 75 -6.43 39.14 26.70
C LYS A 75 -7.23 38.48 25.59
N TYR A 76 -8.34 37.83 25.92
CA TYR A 76 -9.20 37.11 24.98
C TYR A 76 -10.67 37.35 25.33
N LYS A 77 -11.53 37.47 24.32
CA LYS A 77 -12.98 37.36 24.54
C LYS A 77 -13.35 35.90 24.49
N TYR A 78 -14.17 35.43 25.43
CA TYR A 78 -14.60 34.04 25.51
C TYR A 78 -16.12 33.94 25.61
N HIS A 79 -16.70 32.96 24.94
CA HIS A 79 -18.05 32.48 25.21
C HIS A 79 -18.14 30.97 24.94
N TYR A 80 -19.14 30.34 25.54
CA TYR A 80 -19.51 28.97 25.23
C TYR A 80 -20.62 28.96 24.17
N ASP A 81 -20.43 28.18 23.10
CA ASP A 81 -21.41 27.94 22.04
C ASP A 81 -22.17 26.64 22.36
N PRO A 82 -23.43 26.73 22.86
CA PRO A 82 -24.20 25.56 23.25
C PRO A 82 -24.71 24.76 22.06
N ILE A 83 -24.84 25.37 20.87
CA ILE A 83 -25.35 24.68 19.66
C ILE A 83 -24.33 23.68 19.18
N ASN A 84 -23.06 24.08 19.14
CA ASN A 84 -21.97 23.24 18.67
C ASN A 84 -21.22 22.53 19.80
N ASN A 85 -21.55 22.82 21.07
CA ASN A 85 -20.83 22.36 22.26
C ASN A 85 -19.34 22.72 22.17
N GLN A 86 -19.03 24.01 22.09
CA GLN A 86 -17.68 24.53 21.85
C GLN A 86 -17.31 25.67 22.80
N ASP A 87 -16.05 25.69 23.23
CA ASP A 87 -15.41 26.86 23.82
C ASP A 87 -14.87 27.76 22.71
N VAL A 88 -15.31 29.01 22.66
CA VAL A 88 -14.97 29.95 21.58
C VAL A 88 -14.17 31.12 22.14
N PHE A 89 -12.96 31.31 21.61
CA PHE A 89 -12.06 32.40 21.92
C PHE A 89 -11.97 33.34 20.73
N PHE A 90 -12.04 34.63 20.98
CA PHE A 90 -11.73 35.65 19.98
C PHE A 90 -10.47 36.43 20.38
N ILE A 91 -9.54 36.51 19.43
CA ILE A 91 -8.24 37.16 19.56
C ILE A 91 -8.22 38.36 18.61
N ASP A 92 -8.17 39.57 19.16
CA ASP A 92 -8.12 40.78 18.33
C ASP A 92 -6.77 40.98 17.65
N LYS A 93 -6.72 41.89 16.67
CA LYS A 93 -5.49 42.20 15.91
C LYS A 93 -4.31 42.65 16.77
N LYS A 94 -4.56 43.40 17.84
CA LYS A 94 -3.49 43.88 18.72
C LYS A 94 -2.86 42.70 19.46
N LYS A 95 -3.68 41.80 19.98
CA LYS A 95 -3.21 40.59 20.65
C LYS A 95 -2.52 39.64 19.67
N ILE A 96 -3.02 39.50 18.43
CA ILE A 96 -2.36 38.72 17.38
C ILE A 96 -0.93 39.25 17.12
N GLN A 97 -0.76 40.57 16.98
CA GLN A 97 0.56 41.18 16.78
C GLN A 97 1.49 40.92 17.97
N GLU A 98 0.98 41.05 19.21
CA GLU A 98 1.75 40.71 20.43
C GLU A 98 2.21 39.26 20.43
N ILE A 99 1.31 38.32 20.08
CA ILE A 99 1.64 36.89 19.99
C ILE A 99 2.71 36.65 18.91
N ASP A 100 2.56 37.26 17.74
CA ASP A 100 3.46 37.04 16.60
C ASP A 100 4.88 37.56 16.85
N GLN A 101 5.00 38.70 17.54
CA GLN A 101 6.26 39.36 17.86
C GLN A 101 7.00 38.76 19.07
N THR A 102 6.33 37.96 19.89
CA THR A 102 6.96 37.33 21.06
C THR A 102 7.99 36.28 20.62
N THR A 103 9.22 36.35 21.15
CA THR A 103 10.33 35.48 20.74
C THR A 103 10.70 34.37 21.73
N ASP A 104 10.18 34.42 22.95
CA ASP A 104 10.48 33.46 24.03
C ASP A 104 9.67 32.16 23.97
N GLY A 105 8.50 32.20 23.32
CA GLY A 105 7.67 31.02 23.04
C GLY A 105 8.09 30.31 21.75
N VAL A 106 7.22 29.45 21.25
CA VAL A 106 7.45 28.72 20.00
C VAL A 106 7.68 29.66 18.81
N LYS A 107 8.74 29.39 18.06
CA LYS A 107 9.02 30.04 16.77
C LYS A 107 8.47 29.15 15.66
N SER A 108 7.54 29.70 14.86
CA SER A 108 6.87 28.98 13.79
C SER A 108 6.53 29.91 12.63
N ASN A 109 6.44 29.33 11.42
CA ASN A 109 5.88 29.96 10.23
C ASN A 109 4.34 29.93 10.21
N SER A 110 3.71 29.45 11.28
CA SER A 110 2.26 29.39 11.47
C SER A 110 1.88 30.08 12.78
N LEU A 111 1.03 31.11 12.68
CA LEU A 111 0.48 31.80 13.85
C LEU A 111 -0.44 30.86 14.66
N ALA A 112 -1.06 29.87 14.03
CA ALA A 112 -1.88 28.88 14.73
C ALA A 112 -1.11 28.16 15.84
N ILE A 113 0.15 27.78 15.60
CA ILE A 113 0.99 27.11 16.61
C ILE A 113 1.26 28.04 17.81
N LYS A 114 1.59 29.31 17.54
CA LYS A 114 1.82 30.33 18.58
C LYS A 114 0.57 30.60 19.41
N ILE A 115 -0.61 30.57 18.78
CA ILE A 115 -1.89 30.74 19.46
C ILE A 115 -2.22 29.53 20.34
N LEU A 116 -2.04 28.30 19.85
CA LEU A 116 -2.34 27.07 20.61
C LEU A 116 -1.41 26.88 21.80
N GLU A 117 -0.12 27.22 21.68
CA GLU A 117 0.81 27.28 22.82
C GLU A 117 0.22 28.12 23.95
N ARG A 118 -0.35 29.28 23.63
CA ARG A 118 -0.89 30.19 24.64
C ARG A 118 -2.25 29.78 25.17
N LEU A 119 -3.18 29.38 24.30
CA LEU A 119 -4.54 29.02 24.74
C LEU A 119 -4.55 27.73 25.57
N SER A 120 -3.68 26.77 25.26
CA SER A 120 -3.58 25.52 26.03
C SER A 120 -3.25 25.75 27.51
N SER A 121 -2.53 26.82 27.87
CA SER A 121 -2.17 27.10 29.26
C SER A 121 -3.39 27.43 30.14
N TYR A 122 -4.49 27.87 29.54
CA TYR A 122 -5.72 28.23 30.25
C TYR A 122 -6.56 27.01 30.66
N TYR A 123 -6.24 25.83 30.13
CA TYR A 123 -6.88 24.57 30.47
C TYR A 123 -6.04 23.72 31.44
N LEU A 124 -4.88 24.22 31.89
CA LEU A 124 -4.03 23.52 32.84
C LEU A 124 -4.73 23.39 34.20
N ALA A 125 -4.51 22.27 34.88
CA ALA A 125 -5.03 22.05 36.22
C ALA A 125 -4.23 22.84 37.28
N SER A 126 -2.95 23.09 37.02
CA SER A 126 -2.09 23.89 37.89
C SER A 126 -2.40 25.38 37.76
N ASP A 127 -2.48 26.05 38.90
CA ASP A 127 -2.57 27.51 38.97
C ASP A 127 -1.25 28.19 38.53
N TRP A 128 -1.34 29.39 37.94
CA TRP A 128 -0.20 30.19 37.45
C TRP A 128 -0.53 31.69 37.43
N ASN A 129 0.42 32.56 37.76
CA ASN A 129 0.15 34.00 37.88
C ASN A 129 0.03 34.68 36.50
N PRO A 130 -1.15 35.19 36.10
CA PRO A 130 -1.37 35.79 34.78
C PRO A 130 -0.73 37.17 34.59
N ASN A 131 -0.23 37.79 35.66
CA ASN A 131 0.38 39.12 35.65
C ASN A 131 1.90 39.08 35.38
N LEU A 132 2.51 37.89 35.38
CA LEU A 132 3.92 37.75 35.03
C LEU A 132 4.15 37.93 33.53
N PRO A 133 5.32 38.46 33.12
CA PRO A 133 5.72 38.44 31.72
C PRO A 133 5.66 37.01 31.16
N LEU A 134 5.12 36.85 29.94
CA LEU A 134 5.05 35.56 29.25
C LEU A 134 4.31 34.46 30.04
N ALA A 135 3.44 34.84 30.98
CA ALA A 135 2.85 33.91 31.93
C ALA A 135 2.19 32.66 31.29
N SER A 136 1.46 32.82 30.19
CA SER A 136 0.84 31.68 29.48
C SER A 136 1.87 30.73 28.86
N ILE A 137 3.02 31.26 28.43
CA ILE A 137 4.12 30.45 27.86
C ILE A 137 4.86 29.73 28.99
N VAL A 138 5.20 30.43 30.08
CA VAL A 138 5.94 29.88 31.23
C VAL A 138 5.11 28.87 32.04
N ALA A 139 3.78 28.95 32.00
CA ALA A 139 2.88 27.98 32.63
C ALA A 139 3.16 26.53 32.17
N HIS A 140 3.70 26.34 30.96
CA HIS A 140 4.13 25.04 30.45
C HIS A 140 5.35 24.44 31.14
N ASN A 141 6.04 25.14 32.04
CA ASN A 141 7.07 24.53 32.87
C ASN A 141 6.47 23.74 34.04
N GLY A 142 5.25 24.09 34.44
CA GLY A 142 4.65 23.61 35.69
C GLY A 142 5.32 24.20 36.93
N SER A 143 4.63 24.16 38.06
CA SER A 143 5.17 24.57 39.35
C SER A 143 5.73 23.35 40.07
N LYS A 144 6.81 23.50 40.85
CA LYS A 144 7.42 22.39 41.59
C LYS A 144 6.37 21.75 42.51
N GLY A 145 6.04 20.48 42.28
CA GLY A 145 5.05 19.73 43.07
C GLY A 145 3.59 19.83 42.63
N SER A 146 3.26 20.61 41.58
CA SER A 146 1.88 20.68 41.05
C SER A 146 1.67 19.74 39.87
N LYS A 147 0.48 19.11 39.82
CA LYS A 147 0.05 18.35 38.63
C LYS A 147 -0.35 19.34 37.54
N ARG A 148 0.42 19.39 36.45
CA ARG A 148 0.13 20.25 35.29
C ARG A 148 -1.22 19.90 34.62
N HIS A 149 -1.57 18.62 34.61
CA HIS A 149 -2.81 18.09 34.07
C HIS A 149 -3.43 17.11 35.09
N ASN A 150 -4.76 16.98 35.11
CA ASN A 150 -5.44 15.98 35.95
C ASN A 150 -5.10 14.53 35.52
N GLU A 151 -4.71 14.35 34.26
CA GLU A 151 -4.44 13.06 33.62
C GLU A 151 -3.07 13.05 32.91
N THR A 152 -2.88 12.23 31.87
CA THR A 152 -1.64 12.25 31.08
C THR A 152 -1.61 13.42 30.11
N SER A 153 -0.42 13.91 29.76
CA SER A 153 -0.26 14.96 28.71
C SER A 153 -0.89 14.54 27.38
N THR A 154 -0.87 13.24 27.05
CA THR A 154 -1.52 12.67 25.86
C THR A 154 -3.01 12.94 25.86
N LYS A 155 -3.69 12.58 26.97
CA LYS A 155 -5.13 12.76 27.09
C LYS A 155 -5.52 14.24 27.13
N PHE A 156 -4.73 15.05 27.83
CA PHE A 156 -4.92 16.51 27.86
C PHE A 156 -4.87 17.13 26.45
N VAL A 157 -3.81 16.87 25.67
CA VAL A 157 -3.69 17.47 24.33
C VAL A 157 -4.74 16.88 23.38
N GLY A 158 -5.04 15.59 23.49
CA GLY A 158 -6.12 14.94 22.72
C GLY A 158 -7.47 15.60 22.98
N GLN A 159 -7.87 15.78 24.24
CA GLN A 159 -9.12 16.45 24.60
C GLN A 159 -9.15 17.91 24.12
N LEU A 160 -8.07 18.66 24.31
CA LEU A 160 -7.98 20.06 23.89
C LEU A 160 -8.19 20.22 22.38
N LEU A 161 -7.50 19.40 21.59
CA LEU A 161 -7.52 19.49 20.13
C LEU A 161 -8.67 18.69 19.50
N GLY A 162 -9.44 17.94 20.29
CA GLY A 162 -10.58 17.15 19.81
C GLY A 162 -10.22 15.81 19.18
N PHE A 163 -9.07 15.22 19.52
CA PHE A 163 -8.61 13.92 19.01
C PHE A 163 -8.64 12.83 20.09
N MET A 164 -8.97 11.60 19.68
CA MET A 164 -8.69 10.44 20.52
C MET A 164 -7.20 10.26 20.65
N ALA A 165 -6.75 10.01 21.88
CA ALA A 165 -5.37 9.68 22.15
C ALA A 165 -5.29 8.57 23.20
N HIS A 166 -4.37 7.64 23.00
CA HIS A 166 -4.06 6.60 23.98
C HIS A 166 -2.57 6.38 24.09
N ASP A 167 -2.14 5.91 25.26
CA ASP A 167 -0.75 5.61 25.56
C ASP A 167 -0.50 4.09 25.51
N THR A 168 0.62 3.67 24.93
CA THR A 168 1.11 2.28 25.00
C THR A 168 2.61 2.26 25.32
N ARG A 169 3.07 1.16 25.93
CA ARG A 169 4.50 0.86 26.12
C ARG A 169 4.94 -0.35 25.32
N ASP A 170 4.04 -1.00 24.57
CA ASP A 170 4.39 -2.11 23.71
C ASP A 170 5.09 -1.59 22.45
N ILE A 171 6.41 -1.71 22.44
CA ILE A 171 7.23 -1.26 21.32
C ILE A 171 7.01 -2.11 20.06
N HIS A 172 6.70 -3.39 20.22
CA HIS A 172 6.44 -4.27 19.08
C HIS A 172 5.10 -3.94 18.43
N GLU A 173 4.10 -3.57 19.22
CA GLU A 173 2.85 -2.98 18.70
C GLU A 173 3.14 -1.76 17.83
N ILE A 174 4.00 -0.84 18.29
CA ILE A 174 4.32 0.38 17.55
C ILE A 174 5.13 0.11 16.28
N ILE A 175 6.07 -0.84 16.31
CA ILE A 175 6.76 -1.30 15.10
C ILE A 175 5.75 -1.83 14.08
N ARG A 176 4.85 -2.74 14.48
CA ARG A 176 3.80 -3.26 13.59
C ARG A 176 2.87 -2.15 13.08
N PHE A 177 2.51 -1.23 13.95
CA PHE A 177 1.64 -0.10 13.65
C PHE A 177 2.27 0.83 12.60
N LYS A 178 3.47 1.37 12.84
CA LYS A 178 4.11 2.33 11.93
C LYS A 178 4.67 1.70 10.65
N THR A 179 4.90 0.39 10.63
CA THR A 179 5.20 -0.35 9.37
C THR A 179 3.95 -0.56 8.54
N THR A 180 2.76 -0.66 9.16
CA THR A 180 1.49 -0.91 8.47
C THR A 180 0.78 0.37 8.06
N ALA A 181 0.77 1.39 8.94
CA ALA A 181 0.15 2.70 8.73
C ALA A 181 1.16 3.82 9.06
N PRO A 182 2.13 4.09 8.16
CA PRO A 182 3.24 5.00 8.44
C PRO A 182 2.81 6.44 8.76
N GLN A 183 1.67 6.88 8.23
CA GLN A 183 1.16 8.24 8.37
C GLN A 183 0.42 8.48 9.68
N GLU A 184 0.14 7.44 10.47
CA GLU A 184 -0.58 7.64 11.73
C GLU A 184 0.24 8.48 12.71
N PRO A 185 -0.39 9.45 13.39
CA PRO A 185 0.29 10.41 14.26
C PRO A 185 0.69 9.72 15.57
N VAL A 186 1.99 9.48 15.70
CA VAL A 186 2.59 8.89 16.91
C VAL A 186 3.69 9.80 17.38
N TYR A 187 3.62 10.21 18.65
CA TYR A 187 4.80 10.72 19.33
C TYR A 187 5.32 9.68 20.32
N ILE A 188 6.62 9.74 20.57
CA ILE A 188 7.32 8.97 21.58
C ILE A 188 7.79 9.91 22.70
N SER A 189 7.50 9.53 23.94
CA SER A 189 8.07 10.15 25.12
C SER A 189 9.20 9.26 25.63
N ILE A 190 10.41 9.79 25.74
CA ILE A 190 11.61 9.08 26.19
C ILE A 190 12.36 9.85 27.26
N LYS A 191 13.20 9.14 28.03
CA LYS A 191 14.29 9.79 28.76
C LYS A 191 15.30 10.33 27.76
N TYR A 192 15.38 11.65 27.68
CA TYR A 192 16.12 12.37 26.65
C TYR A 192 17.39 13.02 27.21
N GLY A 193 18.35 13.33 26.33
CA GLY A 193 19.66 13.87 26.74
C GLY A 193 20.61 12.79 27.27
N GLU A 194 21.86 13.17 27.53
CA GLU A 194 22.93 12.24 27.94
C GLU A 194 22.75 11.63 29.33
N VAL A 195 23.43 10.51 29.56
CA VAL A 195 23.55 9.93 30.90
C VAL A 195 24.40 10.85 31.77
N ASP A 196 23.96 11.08 33.01
CA ASP A 196 24.81 11.75 34.00
C ASP A 196 25.95 10.84 34.50
N SER A 197 26.78 11.36 35.40
CA SER A 197 27.88 10.61 36.02
C SER A 197 27.44 9.36 36.80
N ASN A 198 26.15 9.22 37.10
CA ASN A 198 25.57 8.07 37.77
C ASN A 198 24.89 7.09 36.78
N GLY A 199 25.05 7.30 35.48
CA GLY A 199 24.45 6.48 34.43
C GLY A 199 22.95 6.75 34.23
N VAL A 200 22.41 7.86 34.75
CA VAL A 200 20.98 8.16 34.71
C VAL A 200 20.67 9.27 33.71
N ARG A 201 19.75 8.99 32.77
CA ARG A 201 19.10 10.03 31.97
C ARG A 201 17.93 10.66 32.75
N HIS A 202 17.94 11.98 32.87
CA HIS A 202 16.94 12.78 33.59
C HIS A 202 16.00 13.51 32.62
N GLY A 203 14.75 13.70 33.04
CA GLY A 203 13.75 14.40 32.24
C GLY A 203 13.13 13.53 31.14
N ARG A 204 11.85 13.77 30.86
CA ARG A 204 11.15 13.14 29.73
C ARG A 204 10.90 14.19 28.66
N HIS A 205 11.18 13.83 27.41
CA HIS A 205 10.94 14.67 26.25
C HIS A 205 10.04 13.94 25.24
N ALA A 206 9.21 14.69 24.54
CA ALA A 206 8.33 14.16 23.50
C ALA A 206 8.90 14.50 22.12
N LEU A 207 8.97 13.49 21.24
CA LEU A 207 9.41 13.63 19.86
C LEU A 207 8.39 12.96 18.94
N ARG A 208 8.16 13.50 17.75
CA ARG A 208 7.35 12.81 16.75
C ARG A 208 8.11 11.59 16.24
N LEU A 209 7.42 10.46 16.11
CA LEU A 209 7.94 9.27 15.44
C LEU A 209 7.66 9.39 13.94
N ASP A 210 8.68 9.76 13.16
CA ASP A 210 8.58 9.92 11.70
C ASP A 210 8.30 8.57 11.04
N ARG A 211 9.24 7.64 11.22
CA ARG A 211 9.18 6.30 10.64
C ARG A 211 10.03 5.31 11.44
N ILE A 212 9.76 4.03 11.24
CA ILE A 212 10.58 2.93 11.73
C ILE A 212 11.08 2.17 10.51
N ILE A 213 12.39 1.93 10.44
CA ILE A 213 13.05 1.28 9.30
C ILE A 213 13.62 -0.06 9.76
N PRO A 214 13.25 -1.20 9.15
CA PRO A 214 13.93 -2.46 9.39
C PRO A 214 15.40 -2.35 8.94
N ASN A 215 16.33 -2.61 9.86
CA ASN A 215 17.77 -2.54 9.59
C ASN A 215 18.49 -3.67 10.34
N PRO A 216 18.85 -4.79 9.68
CA PRO A 216 19.54 -5.91 10.31
C PRO A 216 20.89 -5.57 10.93
N LYS A 217 21.51 -4.44 10.54
CA LYS A 217 22.80 -3.99 11.08
C LYS A 217 22.65 -3.15 12.35
N SER A 218 21.45 -2.63 12.63
CA SER A 218 21.18 -1.85 13.83
C SER A 218 20.86 -2.75 15.02
N ALA A 219 21.27 -2.33 16.21
CA ALA A 219 20.95 -3.03 17.45
C ALA A 219 19.42 -3.19 17.62
N GLY A 220 18.96 -4.41 17.86
CA GLY A 220 17.54 -4.78 17.87
C GLY A 220 16.85 -4.82 16.50
N GLY A 221 17.57 -4.61 15.39
CA GLY A 221 17.09 -4.85 14.02
C GLY A 221 16.21 -3.74 13.41
N TYR A 222 16.05 -2.61 14.09
CA TYR A 222 15.24 -1.48 13.61
C TYR A 222 15.86 -0.13 13.97
N ASP A 223 15.68 0.85 13.08
CA ASP A 223 15.98 2.26 13.32
C ASP A 223 14.69 3.07 13.51
N PHE A 224 14.63 3.84 14.59
CA PHE A 224 13.58 4.79 14.93
C PHE A 224 14.03 6.18 14.52
N VAL A 225 13.39 6.74 13.51
CA VAL A 225 13.65 8.12 13.06
C VAL A 225 12.67 9.04 13.78
N LEU A 226 13.20 9.91 14.63
CA LEU A 226 12.45 10.84 15.47
C LEU A 226 12.65 12.28 14.99
N VAL A 227 11.64 13.11 15.21
CA VAL A 227 11.68 14.55 14.94
C VAL A 227 11.44 15.31 16.23
N ASN A 228 12.40 16.16 16.58
CA ASN A 228 12.44 16.87 17.84
C ASN A 228 11.71 18.23 17.72
N PRO A 229 10.73 18.56 18.57
CA PRO A 229 10.05 19.86 18.51
C PRO A 229 10.97 21.05 18.83
N TRP A 230 12.17 20.84 19.37
CA TRP A 230 13.21 21.88 19.45
C TRP A 230 13.56 22.45 18.07
N ASN A 231 13.53 21.61 17.03
CA ASN A 231 13.55 22.03 15.63
C ASN A 231 13.01 20.89 14.76
N ASN A 232 11.74 20.97 14.35
CA ASN A 232 11.08 19.89 13.61
C ASN A 232 11.58 19.69 12.17
N GLN A 233 12.57 20.46 11.74
CA GLN A 233 13.29 20.28 10.48
C GLN A 233 14.45 19.29 10.60
N LEU A 234 14.85 18.95 11.83
CA LEU A 234 15.95 18.03 12.12
C LEU A 234 15.41 16.67 12.54
N LYS A 235 16.15 15.62 12.17
CA LYS A 235 15.84 14.23 12.51
C LYS A 235 16.95 13.62 13.34
N GLU A 236 16.56 12.75 14.25
CA GLU A 236 17.45 11.96 15.10
C GLU A 236 17.13 10.48 14.86
N THR A 237 18.15 9.63 14.79
CA THR A 237 17.97 8.19 14.55
C THR A 237 18.49 7.41 15.75
N TYR A 238 17.67 6.48 16.23
CA TYR A 238 17.96 5.64 17.39
C TYR A 238 17.73 4.16 17.04
N SER A 239 18.56 3.26 17.54
CA SER A 239 18.32 1.82 17.41
C SER A 239 17.19 1.35 18.33
N LEU A 240 16.59 0.20 18.05
CA LEU A 240 15.54 -0.39 18.91
C LEU A 240 16.06 -0.59 20.35
N ASP A 241 17.25 -1.15 20.50
CA ASP A 241 17.84 -1.42 21.83
C ASP A 241 18.01 -0.12 22.62
N GLU A 242 18.44 0.97 21.96
CA GLU A 242 18.57 2.27 22.61
C GLU A 242 17.20 2.84 23.03
N ILE A 243 16.18 2.75 22.16
CA ILE A 243 14.82 3.19 22.49
C ILE A 243 14.26 2.43 23.70
N GLN A 244 14.54 1.12 23.81
CA GLN A 244 14.14 0.30 24.96
C GLN A 244 14.81 0.77 26.26
N GLN A 245 16.12 1.07 26.21
CA GLN A 245 16.87 1.59 27.37
C GLN A 245 16.35 2.96 27.85
N ARG A 246 15.82 3.78 26.94
CA ARG A 246 15.32 5.14 27.23
C ARG A 246 13.92 5.19 27.87
N LYS A 247 13.36 4.05 28.32
CA LYS A 247 12.05 3.95 29.01
C LYS A 247 10.92 4.67 28.26
N CYS A 248 10.70 4.25 27.02
CA CYS A 248 9.73 4.85 26.12
C CYS A 248 8.26 4.71 26.58
N ARG A 249 7.44 5.68 26.17
CA ARG A 249 5.97 5.61 26.13
C ARG A 249 5.55 6.19 24.79
N PHE A 250 4.69 5.50 24.07
CA PHE A 250 4.15 5.98 22.80
C PHE A 250 2.75 6.50 22.99
N SER A 251 2.39 7.48 22.18
CA SER A 251 1.10 8.13 22.22
C SER A 251 0.57 8.23 20.80
N ILE A 252 -0.57 7.60 20.56
CA ILE A 252 -1.18 7.47 19.23
C ILE A 252 -2.43 8.35 19.20
N PHE A 253 -2.54 9.21 18.18
CA PHE A 253 -3.72 10.04 17.94
C PHE A 253 -4.56 9.47 16.79
N SER A 254 -5.89 9.59 16.83
CA SER A 254 -6.74 9.26 15.67
C SER A 254 -7.12 10.55 14.95
N THR A 255 -6.78 10.68 13.67
CA THR A 255 -7.04 11.89 12.86
C THR A 255 -8.37 11.88 12.12
N LYS A 256 -9.15 10.80 12.21
CA LYS A 256 -10.45 10.70 11.53
C LYS A 256 -11.56 11.36 12.37
N PRO A 257 -12.44 12.17 11.74
CA PRO A 257 -13.46 12.93 12.46
C PRO A 257 -14.53 12.04 13.11
N TYR A 258 -14.97 12.47 14.28
CA TYR A 258 -15.86 11.79 15.23
C TYR A 258 -17.34 11.74 14.79
N LYS A 259 -17.99 10.58 14.98
CA LYS A 259 -19.39 10.49 15.47
C LYS A 259 -19.33 9.85 16.85
N ASN A 260 -19.87 10.50 17.89
CA ASN A 260 -19.67 10.16 19.31
C ASN A 260 -19.98 8.69 19.70
N ASP A 261 -20.73 7.95 18.88
CA ASP A 261 -21.24 6.62 19.22
C ASP A 261 -20.29 5.45 18.85
N LEU A 262 -19.18 5.71 18.15
CA LEU A 262 -18.27 4.67 17.62
C LEU A 262 -17.01 4.40 18.46
N LYS A 263 -16.80 5.19 19.52
CA LYS A 263 -15.59 5.25 20.36
C LYS A 263 -15.02 3.90 20.85
N PRO A 264 -15.81 2.95 21.38
CA PRO A 264 -15.25 1.66 21.83
C PRO A 264 -14.78 0.78 20.65
N TYR A 265 -15.48 0.83 19.52
CA TYR A 265 -15.21 -0.08 18.40
C TYR A 265 -13.96 0.29 17.63
N GLU A 266 -13.60 1.56 17.50
CA GLU A 266 -12.39 1.97 16.79
C GLU A 266 -11.11 1.53 17.53
N HIS A 267 -11.03 1.79 18.84
CA HIS A 267 -9.90 1.35 19.65
C HIS A 267 -9.77 -0.18 19.60
N ASP A 268 -10.87 -0.89 19.84
CA ASP A 268 -10.88 -2.35 19.84
C ASP A 268 -10.56 -2.93 18.45
N LEU A 269 -11.04 -2.29 17.36
CA LEU A 269 -10.73 -2.71 15.99
C LEU A 269 -9.25 -2.54 15.68
N LYS A 270 -8.68 -1.38 16.03
CA LYS A 270 -7.25 -1.09 15.91
C LYS A 270 -6.44 -2.13 16.68
N GLU A 271 -6.71 -2.31 17.97
CA GLU A 271 -6.02 -3.30 18.81
C GLU A 271 -6.10 -4.72 18.21
N LYS A 272 -7.30 -5.15 17.79
CA LYS A 272 -7.54 -6.50 17.28
C LYS A 272 -6.88 -6.76 15.93
N LEU A 273 -6.91 -5.79 15.01
CA LEU A 273 -6.29 -5.92 13.69
C LEU A 273 -4.75 -5.81 13.74
N PHE A 274 -4.20 -4.99 14.65
CA PHE A 274 -2.75 -4.85 14.81
C PHE A 274 -2.08 -6.04 15.49
N LYS A 275 -2.80 -6.75 16.37
CA LYS A 275 -2.26 -7.94 17.06
C LYS A 275 -2.28 -9.22 16.21
N VAL A 276 -3.28 -9.40 15.35
CA VAL A 276 -3.58 -10.74 14.80
C VAL A 276 -3.45 -10.85 13.27
N TYR A 277 -3.73 -9.79 12.48
CA TYR A 277 -3.78 -9.91 11.01
C TYR A 277 -3.30 -8.65 10.26
N GLN A 278 -1.97 -8.43 10.20
CA GLN A 278 -1.37 -7.27 9.53
C GLN A 278 -1.86 -7.04 8.08
N LYS A 279 -1.94 -8.09 7.26
CA LYS A 279 -2.44 -7.96 5.86
C LYS A 279 -3.90 -7.52 5.79
N LEU A 280 -4.74 -8.01 6.70
CA LEU A 280 -6.15 -7.63 6.76
C LEU A 280 -6.31 -6.21 7.31
N GLY A 281 -5.57 -5.87 8.36
CA GLY A 281 -5.50 -4.52 8.93
C GLY A 281 -5.11 -3.50 7.87
N LYS A 282 -4.01 -3.73 7.15
CA LYS A 282 -3.57 -2.85 6.05
C LYS A 282 -4.68 -2.56 5.04
N LYS A 283 -5.36 -3.59 4.53
CA LYS A 283 -6.47 -3.43 3.58
C LYS A 283 -7.60 -2.56 4.11
N ILE A 284 -7.89 -2.66 5.41
CA ILE A 284 -8.96 -1.90 6.06
C ILE A 284 -8.53 -0.45 6.29
N PHE A 285 -7.33 -0.22 6.82
CA PHE A 285 -6.85 1.13 7.13
C PHE A 285 -6.56 1.96 5.87
N ASP A 286 -6.09 1.32 4.80
CA ASP A 286 -5.84 1.96 3.50
C ASP A 286 -7.15 2.33 2.75
N ASN A 287 -8.32 1.88 3.22
CA ASN A 287 -9.61 2.12 2.57
C ASN A 287 -10.64 2.71 3.53
N ASP A 288 -10.79 4.04 3.49
CA ASP A 288 -11.67 4.75 4.42
C ASP A 288 -13.14 4.29 4.35
N LYS A 289 -13.68 4.03 3.15
CA LYS A 289 -15.07 3.56 2.99
C LYS A 289 -15.28 2.21 3.69
N LEU A 290 -14.34 1.28 3.53
CA LEU A 290 -14.38 -0.02 4.18
C LEU A 290 -14.21 0.11 5.70
N TYR A 291 -13.28 0.96 6.14
CA TYR A 291 -13.05 1.26 7.55
C TYR A 291 -14.32 1.78 8.24
N GLN A 292 -14.95 2.82 7.68
CA GLN A 292 -16.17 3.41 8.22
C GLN A 292 -17.33 2.41 8.22
N MET A 293 -17.45 1.59 7.18
CA MET A 293 -18.48 0.55 7.13
C MET A 293 -18.31 -0.48 8.25
N ILE A 294 -17.08 -0.96 8.52
CA ILE A 294 -16.82 -1.94 9.59
C ILE A 294 -17.15 -1.34 10.97
N LEU A 295 -16.81 -0.08 11.20
CA LEU A 295 -17.16 0.62 12.44
C LEU A 295 -18.68 0.73 12.59
N LYS A 296 -19.39 1.14 11.53
CA LYS A 296 -20.86 1.24 11.56
C LYS A 296 -21.53 -0.13 11.75
N MET A 297 -21.02 -1.18 11.11
CA MET A 297 -21.52 -2.54 11.33
C MET A 297 -21.30 -2.99 12.78
N SER A 298 -20.16 -2.65 13.38
CA SER A 298 -19.86 -2.96 14.80
C SER A 298 -20.81 -2.24 15.76
N GLU A 299 -21.15 -0.99 15.45
CA GLU A 299 -22.15 -0.19 16.18
C GLU A 299 -23.53 -0.83 16.13
N VAL A 300 -24.01 -1.18 14.93
CA VAL A 300 -25.32 -1.82 14.73
C VAL A 300 -25.40 -3.19 15.41
N ASN A 301 -24.27 -3.91 15.44
CA ASN A 301 -24.13 -5.18 16.13
C ASN A 301 -24.08 -5.04 17.66
N GLY A 302 -23.87 -3.83 18.19
CA GLY A 302 -23.73 -3.55 19.62
C GLY A 302 -22.44 -4.09 20.25
N LYS A 303 -21.53 -4.65 19.44
CA LYS A 303 -20.21 -5.14 19.83
C LYS A 303 -19.30 -5.18 18.62
N LEU A 304 -17.98 -5.06 18.84
CA LEU A 304 -17.00 -5.18 17.77
C LEU A 304 -17.18 -6.51 17.02
N LEU A 305 -17.24 -6.45 15.69
CA LEU A 305 -17.27 -7.65 14.86
C LEU A 305 -16.07 -8.56 15.18
N ASP A 306 -16.30 -9.87 15.17
CA ASP A 306 -15.19 -10.82 15.28
C ASP A 306 -14.34 -10.82 13.98
N LEU A 307 -13.12 -11.35 14.08
CA LEU A 307 -12.18 -11.33 12.96
C LEU A 307 -12.64 -12.17 11.76
N ARG A 308 -13.45 -13.21 11.99
CA ARG A 308 -14.00 -14.05 10.91
C ARG A 308 -15.02 -13.25 10.12
N THR A 309 -15.94 -12.57 10.81
CA THR A 309 -16.94 -11.69 10.22
C THR A 309 -16.27 -10.54 9.45
N ILE A 310 -15.27 -9.88 10.05
CA ILE A 310 -14.49 -8.83 9.37
C ILE A 310 -13.84 -9.37 8.09
N SER A 311 -13.17 -10.53 8.15
CA SER A 311 -12.53 -11.14 6.98
C SER A 311 -13.52 -11.45 5.86
N LYS A 312 -14.72 -11.97 6.19
CA LYS A 312 -15.79 -12.21 5.21
C LYS A 312 -16.34 -10.91 4.64
N CYS A 313 -16.50 -9.88 5.46
CA CYS A 313 -16.92 -8.55 5.04
C CYS A 313 -15.95 -7.96 4.02
N VAL A 314 -14.63 -8.00 4.29
CA VAL A 314 -13.60 -7.54 3.35
C VAL A 314 -13.67 -8.31 2.02
N LYS A 315 -13.85 -9.64 2.06
CA LYS A 315 -13.98 -10.45 0.84
C LYS A 315 -15.22 -10.09 0.02
N LEU A 316 -16.35 -9.79 0.67
CA LEU A 316 -17.56 -9.35 -0.03
C LEU A 316 -17.37 -7.95 -0.61
N TYR A 317 -16.80 -7.02 0.15
CA TYR A 317 -16.47 -5.68 -0.29
C TYR A 317 -15.57 -5.68 -1.54
N GLU A 318 -14.55 -6.54 -1.59
CA GLU A 318 -13.65 -6.65 -2.75
C GLU A 318 -14.34 -7.22 -4.01
N ARG A 319 -15.45 -7.95 -3.82
CA ARG A 319 -16.16 -8.68 -4.88
C ARG A 319 -17.50 -8.06 -5.26
N ILE A 320 -18.01 -7.12 -4.50
CA ILE A 320 -19.33 -6.51 -4.74
C ILE A 320 -19.15 -5.00 -4.78
N SER A 321 -19.36 -4.42 -5.95
CA SER A 321 -19.38 -2.97 -6.08
C SER A 321 -20.61 -2.40 -5.36
N GLY A 322 -20.41 -1.28 -4.64
CA GLY A 322 -21.48 -0.58 -3.93
C GLY A 322 -21.91 -1.20 -2.59
N PHE A 323 -21.14 -2.15 -2.05
CA PHE A 323 -21.43 -2.80 -0.77
C PHE A 323 -21.63 -1.83 0.43
N PRO A 324 -20.81 -0.77 0.63
CA PRO A 324 -21.07 0.21 1.69
C PRO A 324 -22.32 1.06 1.45
N ASN A 325 -22.63 1.36 0.18
CA ASN A 325 -23.80 2.16 -0.18
C ASN A 325 -25.08 1.39 0.13
N LEU A 326 -25.11 0.08 -0.17
CA LEU A 326 -26.19 -0.80 0.26
C LEU A 326 -26.36 -0.70 1.77
N PHE A 327 -25.31 -0.95 2.55
CA PHE A 327 -25.43 -0.96 4.01
C PHE A 327 -25.99 0.35 4.57
N ALA A 328 -25.58 1.49 4.02
CA ALA A 328 -26.07 2.81 4.41
C ALA A 328 -27.54 3.05 4.05
N ALA A 329 -28.05 2.45 2.97
CA ALA A 329 -29.43 2.60 2.50
C ALA A 329 -30.44 1.70 3.23
N LEU A 330 -29.96 0.68 3.95
CA LEU A 330 -30.81 -0.27 4.67
C LEU A 330 -31.36 0.32 5.97
N SER A 331 -32.57 -0.10 6.35
CA SER A 331 -33.12 0.13 7.69
C SER A 331 -32.32 -0.61 8.77
N LEU A 332 -32.48 -0.23 10.04
CA LEU A 332 -31.72 -0.83 11.14
C LEU A 332 -31.92 -2.35 11.26
N SER A 333 -33.14 -2.86 11.03
CA SER A 333 -33.43 -4.30 11.05
C SER A 333 -32.74 -5.03 9.89
N GLU A 334 -32.72 -4.42 8.70
CA GLU A 334 -32.06 -4.96 7.52
C GLU A 334 -30.53 -4.92 7.65
N GLN A 335 -29.96 -3.87 8.27
CA GLN A 335 -28.54 -3.80 8.59
C GLN A 335 -28.12 -4.95 9.53
N LYS A 336 -28.92 -5.22 10.58
CA LYS A 336 -28.68 -6.36 11.47
C LYS A 336 -28.75 -7.69 10.73
N ALA A 337 -29.74 -7.86 9.85
CA ALA A 337 -29.83 -9.05 9.00
C ALA A 337 -28.60 -9.19 8.09
N MET A 338 -28.18 -8.11 7.44
CA MET A 338 -27.01 -8.08 6.57
C MET A 338 -25.74 -8.52 7.32
N ILE A 339 -25.51 -8.01 8.54
CA ILE A 339 -24.36 -8.40 9.39
C ILE A 339 -24.37 -9.91 9.65
N SER A 340 -25.52 -10.48 10.05
CA SER A 340 -25.65 -11.92 10.29
C SER A 340 -25.32 -12.76 9.04
N TYR A 341 -25.74 -12.32 7.85
CA TYR A 341 -25.45 -13.05 6.61
C TYR A 341 -24.02 -12.86 6.10
N VAL A 342 -23.36 -11.75 6.43
CA VAL A 342 -21.92 -11.59 6.20
C VAL A 342 -21.12 -12.61 7.04
N ASP A 343 -21.53 -12.88 8.28
CA ASP A 343 -20.88 -13.91 9.09
C ASP A 343 -21.10 -15.32 8.53
N LEU A 344 -22.18 -15.56 7.79
CA LEU A 344 -22.43 -16.88 7.19
C LEU A 344 -21.70 -17.05 5.85
N GLU A 345 -21.82 -16.09 4.94
CA GLU A 345 -21.48 -16.25 3.52
C GLU A 345 -20.39 -15.29 3.05
N SER A 346 -19.47 -15.81 2.21
CA SER A 346 -18.42 -14.99 1.55
C SER A 346 -18.47 -15.04 0.01
N LYS A 347 -19.45 -15.77 -0.53
CA LYS A 347 -19.73 -15.84 -1.97
C LYS A 347 -20.84 -14.83 -2.30
N PRO A 348 -20.61 -13.88 -3.22
CA PRO A 348 -21.56 -12.80 -3.47
C PRO A 348 -23.00 -13.24 -3.73
N THR A 349 -23.20 -14.20 -4.63
CA THR A 349 -24.53 -14.68 -5.02
C THR A 349 -25.26 -15.41 -3.91
N LYS A 350 -24.54 -16.19 -3.10
CA LYS A 350 -25.12 -16.87 -1.93
C LYS A 350 -25.51 -15.85 -0.86
N PHE A 351 -24.62 -14.91 -0.57
CA PHE A 351 -24.89 -13.82 0.37
C PHE A 351 -26.15 -13.04 -0.03
N ILE A 352 -26.24 -12.57 -1.28
CA ILE A 352 -27.39 -11.80 -1.78
C ILE A 352 -28.69 -12.61 -1.66
N ARG A 353 -28.67 -13.87 -2.09
CA ARG A 353 -29.88 -14.72 -2.03
C ARG A 353 -30.34 -14.96 -0.60
N SER A 354 -29.42 -15.32 0.30
CA SER A 354 -29.76 -15.58 1.70
C SER A 354 -30.22 -14.30 2.42
N PHE A 355 -29.55 -13.18 2.16
CA PHE A 355 -29.94 -11.88 2.69
C PHE A 355 -31.35 -11.48 2.22
N LEU A 356 -31.64 -11.55 0.92
CA LEU A 356 -32.97 -11.23 0.38
C LEU A 356 -34.07 -12.20 0.82
N SER A 357 -33.71 -13.43 1.18
CA SER A 357 -34.67 -14.38 1.76
C SER A 357 -35.10 -13.98 3.17
N ALA A 358 -34.22 -13.32 3.93
CA ALA A 358 -34.50 -12.89 5.30
C ALA A 358 -34.97 -11.43 5.41
N ALA A 359 -34.60 -10.60 4.43
CA ALA A 359 -35.00 -9.20 4.32
C ALA A 359 -35.56 -8.91 2.92
N PRO A 360 -36.77 -9.39 2.57
CA PRO A 360 -37.34 -9.20 1.24
C PRO A 360 -37.56 -7.73 0.86
N THR A 361 -37.80 -6.86 1.85
CA THR A 361 -37.99 -5.41 1.68
C THR A 361 -36.72 -4.71 1.17
N ALA A 362 -35.54 -5.28 1.43
CA ALA A 362 -34.26 -4.74 0.97
C ALA A 362 -34.03 -4.90 -0.53
N ARG A 363 -34.93 -5.59 -1.27
CA ARG A 363 -34.76 -5.91 -2.69
C ARG A 363 -34.50 -4.67 -3.57
N SER A 364 -35.21 -3.57 -3.32
CA SER A 364 -35.01 -2.33 -4.08
C SER A 364 -33.60 -1.77 -3.86
N ALA A 365 -33.18 -1.65 -2.59
CA ALA A 365 -31.85 -1.15 -2.23
C ALA A 365 -30.72 -2.05 -2.77
N VAL A 366 -30.90 -3.37 -2.74
CA VAL A 366 -29.95 -4.32 -3.32
C VAL A 366 -29.82 -4.13 -4.83
N PHE A 367 -30.94 -3.98 -5.54
CA PHE A 367 -30.93 -3.73 -6.97
C PHE A 367 -30.34 -2.37 -7.33
N GLU A 368 -30.57 -1.34 -6.53
CA GLU A 368 -30.09 0.01 -6.78
C GLU A 368 -28.59 0.19 -6.50
N HIS A 369 -28.07 -0.51 -5.47
CA HIS A 369 -26.72 -0.24 -4.97
C HIS A 369 -25.71 -1.34 -5.23
N LEU A 370 -26.10 -2.59 -5.50
CA LEU A 370 -25.14 -3.66 -5.77
C LEU A 370 -24.91 -3.88 -7.26
N ASP A 371 -23.64 -3.99 -7.64
CA ASP A 371 -23.19 -4.38 -8.97
C ASP A 371 -22.18 -5.53 -8.91
N LEU A 372 -22.47 -6.60 -9.65
CA LEU A 372 -21.64 -7.81 -9.75
C LEU A 372 -20.85 -7.89 -11.06
N THR A 373 -20.93 -6.89 -11.94
CA THR A 373 -20.26 -6.88 -13.25
C THR A 373 -18.78 -7.15 -13.11
N LYS A 374 -18.09 -6.36 -12.27
CA LYS A 374 -16.65 -6.52 -12.03
C LYS A 374 -16.27 -7.92 -11.51
N TYR A 375 -17.11 -8.52 -10.67
CA TYR A 375 -16.87 -9.86 -10.14
C TYR A 375 -16.92 -10.93 -11.23
N TYR A 376 -17.94 -10.87 -12.10
CA TYR A 376 -18.08 -11.84 -13.18
C TYR A 376 -17.06 -11.64 -14.29
N VAL A 377 -16.73 -10.39 -14.63
CA VAL A 377 -15.64 -10.07 -15.55
C VAL A 377 -14.33 -10.67 -15.04
N ASN A 378 -13.96 -10.42 -13.77
CA ASN A 378 -12.74 -11.00 -13.21
C ASN A 378 -12.77 -12.54 -13.20
N LYS A 379 -13.92 -13.15 -12.89
CA LYS A 379 -14.11 -14.61 -12.93
C LYS A 379 -13.87 -15.21 -14.31
N ILE A 380 -14.23 -14.48 -15.37
CA ILE A 380 -14.05 -14.89 -16.77
C ILE A 380 -12.61 -14.62 -17.21
N SER A 381 -12.16 -13.37 -17.12
CA SER A 381 -10.84 -12.95 -17.62
C SER A 381 -9.69 -13.67 -16.91
N GLN A 382 -9.84 -13.99 -15.62
CA GLN A 382 -8.83 -14.69 -14.82
C GLN A 382 -9.09 -16.20 -14.72
N TYR A 383 -10.00 -16.75 -15.53
CA TYR A 383 -10.20 -18.19 -15.55
C TYR A 383 -8.89 -18.88 -15.94
N PRO A 384 -8.38 -19.83 -15.14
CA PRO A 384 -7.12 -20.49 -15.41
C PRO A 384 -7.26 -21.36 -16.66
N ILE A 385 -6.35 -21.19 -17.61
CA ILE A 385 -6.18 -22.07 -18.76
C ILE A 385 -4.85 -22.76 -18.53
N GLU A 386 -4.85 -24.07 -18.39
CA GLU A 386 -3.64 -24.87 -18.20
C GLU A 386 -2.87 -24.91 -19.52
N SER A 387 -1.53 -24.93 -19.43
CA SER A 387 -0.68 -25.17 -20.59
C SER A 387 -0.89 -26.59 -21.08
N VAL A 388 -1.18 -26.73 -22.36
CA VAL A 388 -1.28 -28.05 -23.02
C VAL A 388 0.11 -28.60 -23.28
N ASN A 389 0.31 -29.90 -23.05
CA ASN A 389 1.58 -30.55 -23.34
C ASN A 389 1.70 -30.82 -24.86
N PHE A 390 2.88 -30.63 -25.43
CA PHE A 390 3.14 -30.90 -26.85
C PHE A 390 2.91 -32.36 -27.24
N ASP A 391 2.97 -33.28 -26.27
CA ASP A 391 2.71 -34.70 -26.50
C ASP A 391 1.21 -35.05 -26.58
N ASP A 392 0.31 -34.19 -26.08
CA ASP A 392 -1.14 -34.47 -25.99
C ASP A 392 -1.78 -34.64 -27.38
N SER A 393 -2.57 -35.70 -27.59
CA SER A 393 -3.27 -35.93 -28.86
C SER A 393 -4.15 -34.74 -29.25
N ILE A 394 -4.30 -34.45 -30.54
CA ILE A 394 -5.17 -33.36 -31.05
C ILE A 394 -6.59 -33.48 -30.45
N GLU A 395 -7.07 -34.71 -30.33
CA GLU A 395 -8.35 -35.03 -29.71
C GLU A 395 -8.40 -34.66 -28.22
N SER A 396 -7.34 -34.94 -27.46
CA SER A 396 -7.22 -34.53 -26.05
C SER A 396 -7.22 -33.00 -25.89
N VAL A 397 -6.49 -32.29 -26.74
CA VAL A 397 -6.42 -30.82 -26.74
C VAL A 397 -7.78 -30.21 -27.08
N ASN A 398 -8.48 -30.74 -28.09
CA ASN A 398 -9.82 -30.27 -28.46
C ASN A 398 -10.84 -30.56 -27.34
N LYS A 399 -10.75 -31.72 -26.68
CA LYS A 399 -11.61 -32.04 -25.55
C LYS A 399 -11.37 -31.12 -24.36
N TYR A 400 -10.11 -30.76 -24.09
CA TYR A 400 -9.77 -29.77 -23.07
C TYR A 400 -10.32 -28.38 -23.43
N LYS A 401 -10.16 -27.95 -24.68
CA LYS A 401 -10.75 -26.70 -25.20
C LYS A 401 -12.25 -26.64 -24.94
N GLU A 402 -12.98 -27.67 -25.34
CA GLU A 402 -14.43 -27.75 -25.16
C GLU A 402 -14.81 -27.70 -23.68
N SER A 403 -14.03 -28.36 -22.82
CA SER A 403 -14.24 -28.31 -21.37
C SER A 403 -14.09 -26.89 -20.80
N VAL A 404 -13.02 -26.18 -21.17
CA VAL A 404 -12.79 -24.78 -20.74
C VAL A 404 -13.91 -23.86 -21.24
N ILE A 405 -14.31 -23.99 -22.51
CA ILE A 405 -15.41 -23.21 -23.10
C ILE A 405 -16.71 -23.49 -22.34
N SER A 406 -17.02 -24.76 -22.04
CA SER A 406 -18.20 -25.15 -21.28
C SER A 406 -18.23 -24.51 -19.89
N GLU A 407 -17.10 -24.49 -19.17
CA GLU A 407 -17.02 -23.84 -17.86
C GLU A 407 -17.17 -22.32 -17.94
N LEU A 408 -16.56 -21.67 -18.93
CA LEU A 408 -16.74 -20.24 -19.16
C LEU A 408 -18.21 -19.91 -19.49
N GLN A 409 -18.89 -20.74 -20.29
CA GLN A 409 -20.31 -20.60 -20.60
C GLN A 409 -21.16 -20.74 -19.33
N LYS A 410 -20.85 -21.69 -18.43
CA LYS A 410 -21.53 -21.81 -17.13
C LYS A 410 -21.36 -20.54 -16.29
N ILE A 411 -20.15 -19.98 -16.22
CA ILE A 411 -19.90 -18.73 -15.48
C ILE A 411 -20.75 -17.59 -16.05
N LYS A 412 -20.79 -17.45 -17.38
CA LYS A 412 -21.61 -16.45 -18.07
C LYS A 412 -23.11 -16.65 -17.78
N GLY A 413 -23.62 -17.87 -17.90
CA GLY A 413 -25.01 -18.21 -17.60
C GLY A 413 -25.37 -17.87 -16.15
N HIS A 414 -24.48 -18.21 -15.20
CA HIS A 414 -24.64 -17.83 -13.80
C HIS A 414 -24.67 -16.31 -13.58
N ALA A 415 -23.87 -15.55 -14.33
CA ALA A 415 -23.84 -14.10 -14.28
C ALA A 415 -25.18 -13.51 -14.73
N LEU A 416 -25.65 -13.88 -15.94
CA LEU A 416 -26.91 -13.38 -16.50
C LEU A 416 -28.12 -13.71 -15.62
N ALA A 417 -28.09 -14.86 -14.93
CA ALA A 417 -29.11 -15.22 -13.94
C ALA A 417 -29.15 -14.31 -12.70
N GLN A 418 -28.13 -13.48 -12.43
CA GLN A 418 -28.13 -12.52 -11.32
C GLN A 418 -28.81 -11.19 -11.66
N LYS A 419 -29.09 -10.91 -12.94
CA LYS A 419 -29.71 -9.64 -13.39
C LYS A 419 -31.08 -9.37 -12.73
N LYS A 420 -31.76 -10.41 -12.24
CA LYS A 420 -33.01 -10.29 -11.47
C LYS A 420 -32.83 -9.80 -10.03
N TYR A 421 -31.60 -9.76 -9.52
CA TYR A 421 -31.32 -9.43 -8.12
C TYR A 421 -30.42 -8.20 -7.96
N THR A 422 -29.53 -7.92 -8.91
CA THR A 422 -28.55 -6.83 -8.82
C THR A 422 -28.37 -6.14 -10.17
N GLN A 423 -27.69 -5.00 -10.16
CA GLN A 423 -27.16 -4.43 -11.40
C GLN A 423 -26.13 -5.36 -12.02
N LEU A 424 -26.13 -5.40 -13.35
CA LEU A 424 -25.24 -6.22 -14.14
C LEU A 424 -25.18 -5.68 -15.58
N ASP A 425 -24.01 -5.25 -16.00
CA ASP A 425 -23.76 -4.88 -17.40
C ASP A 425 -23.49 -6.14 -18.23
N SER A 426 -24.53 -6.58 -18.94
CA SER A 426 -24.45 -7.75 -19.80
C SER A 426 -23.47 -7.56 -20.97
N ALA A 427 -23.31 -6.34 -21.49
CA ALA A 427 -22.44 -6.08 -22.64
C ALA A 427 -20.97 -6.20 -22.25
N ILE A 428 -20.59 -5.69 -21.07
CA ILE A 428 -19.22 -5.83 -20.55
C ILE A 428 -18.88 -7.30 -20.29
N ILE A 429 -19.84 -8.08 -19.76
CA ILE A 429 -19.63 -9.52 -19.51
C ILE A 429 -19.48 -10.30 -20.81
N GLU A 430 -20.33 -10.03 -21.81
CA GLU A 430 -20.21 -10.66 -23.13
C GLU A 430 -18.89 -10.30 -23.81
N LYS A 431 -18.43 -9.05 -23.69
CA LYS A 431 -17.11 -8.63 -24.18
C LYS A 431 -15.98 -9.41 -23.51
N ALA A 432 -15.96 -9.47 -22.17
CA ALA A 432 -14.93 -10.21 -21.42
C ALA A 432 -14.94 -11.70 -21.76
N PHE A 433 -16.12 -12.27 -21.99
CA PHE A 433 -16.27 -13.67 -22.44
C PHE A 433 -15.69 -13.88 -23.84
N ALA A 434 -16.04 -13.02 -24.80
CA ALA A 434 -15.49 -13.09 -26.16
C ALA A 434 -13.96 -12.92 -26.18
N GLU A 435 -13.42 -12.02 -25.38
CA GLU A 435 -11.97 -11.84 -25.21
C GLU A 435 -11.31 -13.11 -24.65
N LYS A 436 -11.90 -13.72 -23.62
CA LYS A 436 -11.35 -14.95 -23.04
C LYS A 436 -11.43 -16.14 -23.99
N LEU A 437 -12.49 -16.23 -24.81
CA LEU A 437 -12.57 -17.25 -25.85
C LEU A 437 -11.47 -17.10 -26.91
N ARG A 438 -11.16 -15.86 -27.32
CA ARG A 438 -10.03 -15.61 -28.24
C ARG A 438 -8.69 -16.03 -27.63
N GLU A 439 -8.49 -15.82 -26.34
CA GLU A 439 -7.29 -16.27 -25.61
C GLU A 439 -7.19 -17.81 -25.60
N VAL A 440 -8.30 -18.50 -25.28
CA VAL A 440 -8.38 -19.98 -25.34
C VAL A 440 -8.04 -20.49 -26.74
N ASP A 441 -8.63 -19.88 -27.77
CA ASP A 441 -8.37 -20.26 -29.16
C ASP A 441 -6.92 -20.04 -29.57
N ALA A 442 -6.32 -18.91 -29.19
CA ALA A 442 -4.93 -18.60 -29.51
C ALA A 442 -3.95 -19.57 -28.85
N LEU A 443 -4.13 -19.85 -27.54
CA LEU A 443 -3.26 -20.76 -26.78
C LEU A 443 -3.31 -22.19 -27.32
N LEU A 444 -4.51 -22.67 -27.66
CA LEU A 444 -4.70 -24.06 -28.07
C LEU A 444 -4.39 -24.28 -29.56
N ARG A 445 -4.56 -23.26 -30.42
CA ARG A 445 -4.03 -23.29 -31.79
C ARG A 445 -2.51 -23.30 -31.81
N PHE A 446 -1.85 -22.56 -30.92
CA PHE A 446 -0.40 -22.57 -30.80
C PHE A 446 0.13 -23.96 -30.39
N GLY A 447 -0.52 -24.63 -29.43
CA GLY A 447 -0.15 -26.00 -29.04
C GLY A 447 -0.29 -27.05 -30.14
N LEU A 448 -1.29 -26.89 -31.03
CA LEU A 448 -1.54 -27.81 -32.15
C LEU A 448 -0.57 -27.61 -33.33
N PHE A 449 0.02 -26.42 -33.49
CA PHE A 449 0.92 -26.09 -34.61
C PHE A 449 2.29 -26.80 -34.55
N PHE A 450 2.69 -27.32 -33.39
CA PHE A 450 3.99 -27.97 -33.20
C PHE A 450 3.93 -29.50 -33.18
N LYS A 451 2.78 -30.11 -33.50
CA LYS A 451 2.73 -31.56 -33.74
C LYS A 451 3.17 -31.89 -35.16
N PRO A 452 4.23 -32.70 -35.38
CA PRO A 452 4.57 -33.16 -36.72
C PRO A 452 3.41 -34.00 -37.26
N GLN A 453 2.84 -33.59 -38.39
CA GLN A 453 1.91 -34.43 -39.14
C GLN A 453 2.74 -35.56 -39.76
N ASN A 454 2.49 -36.80 -39.36
CA ASN A 454 2.97 -37.98 -40.09
C ASN A 454 2.25 -38.00 -41.46
N ILE A 455 2.94 -37.58 -42.51
CA ILE A 455 2.55 -37.82 -43.90
C ILE A 455 3.27 -39.09 -44.34
N ASP A 456 2.51 -40.16 -44.60
CA ASP A 456 3.04 -41.43 -45.14
C ASP A 456 3.31 -41.25 -46.64
N LEU A 457 4.59 -41.16 -47.02
CA LEU A 457 5.07 -40.83 -48.38
C LEU A 457 5.39 -42.08 -49.22
N ASN A 458 4.64 -43.18 -49.06
CA ASN A 458 4.89 -44.45 -49.79
C ASN A 458 4.13 -44.61 -51.12
N GLN A 459 3.67 -43.53 -51.78
CA GLN A 459 3.23 -43.62 -53.18
C GLN A 459 3.97 -42.59 -54.03
N GLY A 460 4.87 -43.08 -54.89
CA GLY A 460 5.72 -42.28 -55.76
C GLY A 460 4.90 -41.41 -56.72
N LEU A 461 5.25 -40.12 -56.76
CA LEU A 461 4.74 -39.17 -57.75
C LEU A 461 5.71 -39.10 -58.93
N ASN A 462 5.26 -39.65 -60.05
CA ASN A 462 5.90 -39.55 -61.36
C ASN A 462 5.65 -38.14 -61.93
N VAL A 463 6.69 -37.43 -62.37
CA VAL A 463 6.60 -36.06 -62.89
C VAL A 463 6.71 -36.08 -64.42
N GLU A 464 5.80 -35.41 -65.12
CA GLU A 464 5.98 -35.04 -66.53
C GLU A 464 6.57 -33.63 -66.65
N PRO A 465 7.60 -33.41 -67.49
CA PRO A 465 8.24 -32.11 -67.64
C PRO A 465 7.44 -31.27 -68.65
N ASN A 466 6.73 -30.24 -68.15
CA ASN A 466 6.33 -28.99 -68.85
C ASN A 466 5.05 -28.33 -68.27
N GLN A 467 4.81 -28.41 -66.96
CA GLN A 467 3.80 -27.57 -66.31
C GLN A 467 4.37 -26.93 -65.05
N ASP A 468 4.13 -25.62 -64.90
CA ASP A 468 4.54 -24.83 -63.72
C ASP A 468 4.03 -25.49 -62.43
N LEU A 469 4.95 -25.84 -61.53
CA LEU A 469 4.62 -26.42 -60.23
C LEU A 469 4.34 -25.28 -59.24
N ASN A 470 3.07 -24.97 -59.02
CA ASN A 470 2.67 -24.04 -57.97
C ASN A 470 2.63 -24.79 -56.62
N ILE A 471 3.76 -24.77 -55.88
CA ILE A 471 3.83 -25.34 -54.53
C ILE A 471 3.43 -24.25 -53.52
N ASP A 472 2.28 -24.42 -52.88
CA ASP A 472 1.85 -23.59 -51.77
C ASP A 472 2.73 -23.87 -50.54
N LEU A 473 3.38 -22.82 -50.02
CA LEU A 473 4.49 -22.89 -49.06
C LEU A 473 4.01 -23.09 -47.60
N ASN A 474 3.08 -24.03 -47.41
CA ASN A 474 2.58 -24.47 -46.08
C ASN A 474 2.71 -25.99 -45.84
N GLN A 475 3.43 -26.71 -46.70
CA GLN A 475 3.80 -28.11 -46.46
C GLN A 475 5.32 -28.26 -46.52
N ALA A 476 5.94 -28.66 -45.41
CA ALA A 476 7.36 -28.98 -45.38
C ALA A 476 7.60 -30.28 -46.17
N LEU A 477 8.41 -30.20 -47.23
CA LEU A 477 8.94 -31.36 -47.95
C LEU A 477 9.97 -32.06 -47.06
N ASN A 478 9.73 -33.34 -46.76
CA ASN A 478 10.68 -34.21 -46.07
C ASN A 478 11.49 -34.97 -47.13
N VAL A 479 12.81 -34.77 -47.18
CA VAL A 479 13.71 -35.55 -48.03
C VAL A 479 14.50 -36.49 -47.12
N GLU A 480 14.39 -37.81 -47.35
CA GLU A 480 15.17 -38.83 -46.66
C GLU A 480 16.68 -38.76 -47.01
N PRO A 481 17.59 -39.28 -46.18
CA PRO A 481 19.00 -38.89 -46.16
C PRO A 481 19.89 -39.42 -47.30
N ASP A 482 19.32 -40.12 -48.29
CA ASP A 482 20.10 -41.06 -49.12
C ASP A 482 20.11 -40.75 -50.62
N GLN A 483 19.65 -39.56 -51.07
CA GLN A 483 19.87 -39.10 -52.46
C GLN A 483 20.35 -37.65 -52.54
N GLU A 484 21.42 -37.46 -53.31
CA GLU A 484 22.01 -36.14 -53.61
C GLU A 484 20.99 -35.27 -54.36
N LEU A 485 20.61 -34.15 -53.73
CA LEU A 485 19.81 -33.11 -54.37
C LEU A 485 20.74 -32.24 -55.23
N ASN A 486 20.79 -32.54 -56.51
CA ASN A 486 21.54 -31.75 -57.48
C ASN A 486 20.72 -30.51 -57.86
N ILE A 487 21.07 -29.33 -57.34
CA ILE A 487 20.45 -28.06 -57.72
C ILE A 487 21.39 -27.36 -58.70
N ASP A 488 20.93 -27.24 -59.94
CA ASP A 488 21.59 -26.52 -61.04
C ASP A 488 21.72 -25.01 -60.68
N PRO A 489 22.89 -24.34 -60.84
CA PRO A 489 23.12 -23.00 -60.31
C PRO A 489 22.35 -21.85 -60.99
N ASP A 490 21.57 -22.11 -62.05
CA ASP A 490 21.10 -21.06 -62.95
C ASP A 490 19.65 -20.56 -62.72
N GLN A 491 19.01 -20.84 -61.58
CA GLN A 491 17.70 -20.28 -61.26
C GLN A 491 17.71 -19.32 -60.06
N ARG A 492 17.46 -18.04 -60.36
CA ARG A 492 17.26 -16.95 -59.39
C ARG A 492 15.97 -17.18 -58.60
N ILE A 493 16.08 -17.28 -57.28
CA ILE A 493 14.93 -17.18 -56.36
C ILE A 493 14.79 -15.70 -55.96
N ASP A 494 13.68 -15.07 -56.34
CA ASP A 494 13.38 -13.68 -56.00
C ASP A 494 12.69 -13.61 -54.62
N LEU A 495 13.46 -13.29 -53.58
CA LEU A 495 12.97 -13.13 -52.20
C LEU A 495 12.49 -11.70 -51.95
N ASN A 496 11.33 -11.32 -52.52
CA ASN A 496 10.68 -10.05 -52.21
C ASN A 496 9.56 -10.25 -51.18
N GLN A 497 9.92 -10.19 -49.88
CA GLN A 497 9.29 -9.38 -48.82
C GLN A 497 9.63 -9.90 -47.41
N GLY A 498 10.44 -9.10 -46.71
CA GLY A 498 10.75 -9.03 -45.28
C GLY A 498 10.27 -10.14 -44.34
N ILE A 499 11.19 -11.03 -43.98
CA ILE A 499 11.12 -11.78 -42.72
C ILE A 499 11.72 -10.89 -41.62
N ASP A 500 10.87 -10.39 -40.71
CA ASP A 500 11.29 -9.74 -39.47
C ASP A 500 11.82 -10.83 -38.51
N ILE A 501 13.12 -11.09 -38.55
CA ILE A 501 13.81 -12.00 -37.62
C ILE A 501 14.08 -11.24 -36.32
N ASN A 502 13.04 -10.99 -35.53
CA ASN A 502 13.16 -10.57 -34.13
C ASN A 502 12.16 -11.27 -33.23
N ARG A 503 12.24 -12.60 -33.21
CA ARG A 503 11.91 -13.48 -32.08
C ARG A 503 12.50 -14.85 -32.41
N TYR A 504 12.78 -15.64 -31.38
CA TYR A 504 13.35 -16.99 -31.45
C TYR A 504 14.89 -17.05 -31.45
N ARG A 505 15.45 -16.96 -30.24
CA ARG A 505 16.76 -17.54 -29.91
C ARG A 505 16.55 -18.67 -28.91
N ALA A 506 17.26 -19.78 -29.14
CA ALA A 506 17.24 -21.07 -28.45
C ALA A 506 16.14 -22.03 -28.96
N LEU A 507 16.41 -23.25 -29.44
CA LEU A 507 17.35 -24.26 -28.96
C LEU A 507 17.70 -25.27 -30.09
N PHE A 508 18.99 -25.50 -30.36
CA PHE A 508 19.50 -26.83 -30.73
C PHE A 508 20.88 -27.00 -30.11
N SER A 509 21.07 -28.11 -29.39
CA SER A 509 22.29 -28.48 -28.69
C SER A 509 22.80 -29.83 -29.22
N LYS A 510 23.80 -29.78 -30.12
CA LYS A 510 24.96 -30.69 -30.33
C LYS A 510 25.38 -30.78 -31.82
N PRO A 511 26.68 -31.03 -32.10
CA PRO A 511 27.44 -30.24 -33.06
C PRO A 511 27.39 -30.79 -34.49
N VAL A 512 27.40 -29.88 -35.46
CA VAL A 512 27.83 -30.19 -36.84
C VAL A 512 29.35 -30.17 -36.84
N ASN A 513 29.94 -31.30 -37.22
CA ASN A 513 31.37 -31.45 -37.39
C ASN A 513 31.76 -30.84 -38.75
N ILE A 514 32.36 -29.65 -38.76
CA ILE A 514 32.92 -29.04 -39.98
C ILE A 514 34.44 -29.25 -39.91
N ASN A 515 34.95 -30.06 -40.85
CA ASN A 515 36.37 -30.34 -41.04
C ASN A 515 37.12 -29.02 -41.34
N PRO A 516 38.30 -28.75 -40.74
CA PRO A 516 38.89 -27.42 -40.71
C PRO A 516 39.67 -27.17 -41.99
N ASN A 517 39.10 -26.36 -42.88
CA ASN A 517 39.81 -25.50 -43.82
C ASN A 517 38.84 -24.46 -44.39
N GLN A 518 38.42 -23.52 -43.54
CA GLN A 518 38.10 -22.12 -43.87
C GLN A 518 37.60 -21.44 -42.59
N GLY A 519 38.39 -20.51 -42.06
CA GLY A 519 38.16 -19.85 -40.77
C GLY A 519 37.10 -18.76 -40.84
N LEU A 520 36.32 -18.66 -39.77
CA LEU A 520 35.30 -17.65 -39.50
C LEU A 520 35.63 -17.05 -38.13
N ASN A 521 35.75 -15.72 -38.01
CA ASN A 521 35.89 -15.06 -36.72
C ASN A 521 35.03 -13.78 -36.65
N ILE A 522 34.42 -13.55 -35.48
CA ILE A 522 33.38 -12.55 -35.20
C ILE A 522 33.81 -11.66 -34.00
N ASP A 523 33.50 -10.36 -34.08
CA ASP A 523 32.83 -9.51 -33.06
C ASP A 523 33.59 -8.42 -32.24
N LEU A 524 32.82 -7.33 -32.02
CA LEU A 524 32.73 -6.39 -30.88
C LEU A 524 33.42 -5.00 -30.85
N ASN A 525 32.53 -4.00 -30.95
CA ASN A 525 32.40 -2.76 -30.15
C ASN A 525 33.34 -1.58 -30.42
N GLN A 526 32.88 -0.61 -31.22
CA GLN A 526 32.47 0.71 -30.68
C GLN A 526 31.63 1.52 -31.67
N ALA A 527 30.83 2.44 -31.13
CA ALA A 527 29.69 3.06 -31.76
C ALA A 527 29.96 3.78 -33.10
N LEU A 528 28.93 3.74 -33.95
CA LEU A 528 28.57 4.76 -34.96
C LEU A 528 29.64 5.12 -36.02
N ASN A 529 29.51 4.45 -37.16
CA ASN A 529 29.65 4.94 -38.54
C ASN A 529 30.76 5.98 -38.86
N VAL A 530 31.75 5.56 -39.65
CA VAL A 530 32.52 6.46 -40.54
C VAL A 530 32.76 5.74 -41.88
N GLU A 531 32.13 6.24 -42.96
CA GLU A 531 32.43 5.92 -44.39
C GLU A 531 33.53 6.87 -44.91
N PRO A 532 34.22 6.65 -46.05
CA PRO A 532 34.61 5.44 -46.79
C PRO A 532 36.17 5.23 -46.76
N ASP A 533 36.66 4.11 -47.29
CA ASP A 533 38.07 3.79 -47.60
C ASP A 533 39.02 3.35 -46.43
N GLN A 534 39.19 2.02 -46.34
CA GLN A 534 40.35 1.23 -45.86
C GLN A 534 40.71 1.02 -44.36
N GLU A 535 40.79 -0.28 -44.02
CA GLU A 535 41.64 -1.10 -43.09
C GLU A 535 41.98 -0.67 -41.65
N LEU A 536 41.82 -1.60 -40.66
CA LEU A 536 42.92 -2.15 -39.82
C LEU A 536 42.50 -3.22 -38.77
N ASN A 537 43.51 -3.99 -38.34
CA ASN A 537 43.55 -5.34 -37.76
C ASN A 537 44.44 -5.33 -36.47
N ILE A 538 44.05 -5.87 -35.28
CA ILE A 538 45.00 -6.20 -34.14
C ILE A 538 44.53 -7.36 -33.19
N ASP A 539 45.55 -8.18 -32.84
CA ASP A 539 45.82 -9.34 -31.93
C ASP A 539 45.47 -9.26 -30.39
N PRO A 540 45.54 -10.37 -29.61
CA PRO A 540 44.74 -10.65 -28.39
C PRO A 540 45.38 -10.42 -26.99
N ASP A 541 46.25 -9.44 -26.76
CA ASP A 541 46.97 -9.32 -25.47
C ASP A 541 46.56 -8.17 -24.52
N GLN A 542 45.34 -7.63 -24.60
CA GLN A 542 44.88 -6.62 -23.62
C GLN A 542 43.47 -6.85 -23.06
N ARG A 543 43.40 -6.88 -21.71
CA ARG A 543 42.17 -6.85 -20.91
C ARG A 543 41.32 -5.63 -21.25
N ILE A 544 40.01 -5.83 -21.46
CA ILE A 544 39.02 -4.75 -21.42
C ILE A 544 37.94 -5.09 -20.39
N ASP A 545 37.89 -4.24 -19.37
CA ASP A 545 36.95 -4.19 -18.26
C ASP A 545 35.72 -3.39 -18.70
N LEU A 546 34.52 -3.97 -18.64
CA LEU A 546 33.26 -3.26 -18.96
C LEU A 546 32.29 -3.36 -17.77
N ASN A 547 32.59 -2.52 -16.78
CA ASN A 547 31.63 -1.96 -15.84
C ASN A 547 30.62 -1.08 -16.62
N GLN A 548 29.39 -1.56 -16.82
CA GLN A 548 28.16 -0.73 -16.73
C GLN A 548 26.90 -1.59 -16.88
N GLY A 549 25.98 -1.43 -15.91
CA GLY A 549 24.79 -2.26 -15.76
C GLY A 549 23.76 -2.07 -16.87
N ILE A 550 23.24 -3.18 -17.37
CA ILE A 550 22.03 -3.22 -18.20
C ILE A 550 20.85 -3.58 -17.30
N ASP A 551 19.86 -2.69 -17.30
CA ASP A 551 18.58 -2.80 -16.61
C ASP A 551 17.70 -3.87 -17.27
N ILE A 552 17.39 -4.96 -16.55
CA ILE A 552 16.51 -6.03 -17.03
C ILE A 552 15.08 -5.75 -16.54
N ASN A 553 14.22 -5.29 -17.45
CA ASN A 553 12.78 -5.25 -17.24
C ASN A 553 12.21 -6.67 -17.07
N ARG A 554 12.00 -7.05 -15.80
CA ARG A 554 11.31 -8.27 -15.36
C ARG A 554 9.83 -8.25 -15.78
N TYR A 555 9.45 -9.08 -16.74
CA TYR A 555 8.12 -9.68 -16.76
C TYR A 555 8.15 -10.99 -15.96
N ARG A 556 7.40 -11.00 -14.85
CA ARG A 556 7.22 -12.15 -13.93
C ARG A 556 6.27 -13.18 -14.55
N PHE A 557 6.73 -14.41 -14.73
CA PHE A 557 5.96 -15.61 -14.41
C PHE A 557 6.73 -16.39 -13.35
N GLY A 558 6.05 -16.73 -12.26
CA GLY A 558 6.69 -17.23 -11.04
C GLY A 558 6.81 -18.75 -11.00
N LEU A 559 7.95 -19.23 -10.50
CA LEU A 559 8.10 -20.43 -9.67
C LEU A 559 9.33 -20.19 -8.74
N PHE A 560 9.24 -20.70 -7.52
CA PHE A 560 10.03 -20.31 -6.35
C PHE A 560 11.51 -20.77 -6.38
N SER A 561 12.45 -19.92 -5.91
CA SER A 561 13.42 -20.24 -4.82
C SER A 561 14.39 -19.07 -4.54
N LYS A 562 15.05 -19.13 -3.37
CA LYS A 562 15.62 -18.04 -2.52
C LYS A 562 16.76 -17.20 -3.14
N PRO A 563 17.00 -15.95 -2.67
CA PRO A 563 18.18 -15.19 -3.07
C PRO A 563 19.42 -15.72 -2.32
N THR A 564 20.34 -16.36 -3.03
CA THR A 564 21.69 -16.61 -2.53
C THR A 564 22.57 -15.45 -2.96
N ASN A 565 23.11 -14.72 -1.99
CA ASN A 565 24.06 -13.64 -2.24
C ASN A 565 25.42 -14.30 -2.55
N ILE A 566 25.91 -14.20 -3.78
CA ILE A 566 27.23 -14.72 -4.17
C ILE A 566 28.13 -13.53 -4.50
N ASN A 567 29.21 -13.41 -3.72
CA ASN A 567 30.30 -12.47 -3.88
C ASN A 567 31.05 -12.78 -5.21
N PRO A 568 31.33 -11.81 -6.09
CA PRO A 568 31.80 -12.10 -7.46
C PRO A 568 33.22 -12.70 -7.58
N ASN A 569 33.91 -13.03 -6.49
CA ASN A 569 35.32 -13.41 -6.52
C ASN A 569 35.66 -14.81 -5.95
N GLN A 570 34.77 -15.80 -6.00
CA GLN A 570 35.15 -17.19 -5.73
C GLN A 570 34.51 -18.17 -6.73
N GLU A 571 35.35 -18.99 -7.37
CA GLU A 571 34.94 -20.12 -8.20
C GLU A 571 34.10 -21.11 -7.39
N LEU A 572 33.02 -21.60 -8.00
CA LEU A 572 32.20 -22.67 -7.45
C LEU A 572 32.10 -23.75 -8.52
N ASP A 573 32.84 -24.84 -8.29
CA ASP A 573 32.77 -26.07 -9.07
C ASP A 573 31.55 -26.87 -8.59
N ILE A 574 30.58 -27.11 -9.47
CA ILE A 574 29.40 -27.94 -9.19
C ILE A 574 29.40 -29.10 -10.19
N ASP A 575 29.89 -30.25 -9.74
CA ASP A 575 29.79 -31.52 -10.47
C ASP A 575 28.37 -32.09 -10.34
N LEU A 576 27.65 -32.14 -11.47
CA LEU A 576 26.29 -32.68 -11.60
C LEU A 576 26.34 -34.12 -12.13
N ASN A 577 26.95 -35.03 -11.38
CA ASN A 577 26.80 -36.47 -11.60
C ASN A 577 27.03 -37.27 -10.30
N GLN A 578 26.00 -37.37 -9.44
CA GLN A 578 25.94 -38.47 -8.48
C GLN A 578 24.55 -39.13 -8.48
N LYS A 579 24.54 -40.37 -8.98
CA LYS A 579 23.43 -41.32 -8.93
C LYS A 579 22.98 -41.54 -7.48
N LEU A 580 21.66 -41.53 -7.30
CA LEU A 580 20.99 -42.04 -6.11
C LEU A 580 21.34 -43.53 -5.94
N ASN A 581 22.10 -43.88 -4.89
CA ASN A 581 22.30 -45.26 -4.46
C ASN A 581 21.52 -45.50 -3.17
N LEU A 582 20.47 -46.30 -3.26
CA LEU A 582 19.70 -46.82 -2.13
C LEU A 582 20.47 -48.01 -1.54
N GLU A 583 21.03 -47.86 -0.33
CA GLU A 583 21.38 -49.00 0.51
C GLU A 583 20.65 -48.94 1.85
N THR A 584 19.73 -49.88 2.01
CA THR A 584 19.13 -50.30 3.28
C THR A 584 20.17 -50.98 4.17
N LYS A 585 20.37 -50.50 5.40
CA LYS A 585 20.85 -51.36 6.51
C LYS A 585 20.16 -51.05 7.84
N THR A 586 19.84 -52.17 8.48
CA THR A 586 19.18 -52.47 9.75
C THR A 586 19.80 -51.88 11.02
N LYS A 587 18.89 -51.65 11.99
CA LYS A 587 18.99 -51.65 13.47
C LYS A 587 20.37 -51.75 14.14
N ASN A 588 20.58 -50.87 15.13
CA ASN A 588 20.55 -51.26 16.55
C ASN A 588 19.94 -50.15 17.40
#